data_AF-A0A4W5KB83-F1
#
_entry.id   AF-A0A4W5KB83-F1
#
_cell.length_a   1.000
_cell.length_b   1.000
_cell.length_c   1.000
_cell.angle_alpha   90.00
_cell.angle_beta   90.00
_cell.angle_gamma   90.00
#
_symmetry.space_group_name_H-M   'P 1'
#
loop_
_entity.id
_entity.type
_entity.pdbx_description
1 polymer ?
#
loop_
_entity_poly.entity_id
_entity_poly.type
_entity_poly.pdbx_seq_one_letter_code
_entity_poly.pdbx_strand_id
1 'polypeptide(L)'
;MCHSGWKGGECDVPTNQCIDITCSGHGTCIVGTCICNPAYKGDNCEEVDCLDPTCSGRGVCVRGECHCYVGWGGSGCESTRASCMDQCSGHGAFLTDTGTCSCDPNWTGHDCSTGQWL
;
A
#
# COMPACT_ATOMS: atom_id res chain seq x y z
N MET A 1 2.88 38.59 8.07
CA MET A 1 1.47 38.22 8.25
C MET A 1 0.70 38.76 7.05
N CYS A 2 -0.04 37.92 6.32
CA CYS A 2 -0.71 38.33 5.08
C CYS A 2 -2.06 39.01 5.33
N HIS A 3 -2.50 39.82 4.37
CA HIS A 3 -3.88 40.33 4.35
C HIS A 3 -4.88 39.18 4.21
N SER A 4 -6.11 39.39 4.71
CA SER A 4 -7.18 38.41 4.62
C SER A 4 -7.38 37.92 3.19
N GLY A 5 -7.37 36.60 3.00
CA GLY A 5 -7.53 35.98 1.69
C GLY A 5 -6.23 35.74 0.90
N TRP A 6 -5.06 36.10 1.45
CA TRP A 6 -3.75 35.90 0.82
C TRP A 6 -2.81 35.04 1.68
N LYS A 7 -1.88 34.33 1.04
CA LYS A 7 -0.86 33.45 1.64
C LYS A 7 0.40 33.41 0.77
N GLY A 8 1.39 32.60 1.17
CA GLY A 8 2.69 32.49 0.51
C GLY A 8 3.77 33.32 1.20
N GLY A 9 5.03 33.14 0.78
CA GLY A 9 6.18 33.85 1.35
C GLY A 9 6.09 35.37 1.19
N GLU A 10 5.54 35.81 0.06
CA GLU A 10 5.37 37.22 -0.30
C GLU A 10 3.90 37.70 -0.22
N CYS A 11 3.00 36.87 0.31
CA CYS A 11 1.56 37.17 0.41
C CYS A 11 0.88 37.51 -0.93
N ASP A 12 1.36 36.92 -2.03
CA ASP A 12 0.92 37.15 -3.41
C ASP A 12 0.07 35.99 -3.97
N VAL A 13 -0.20 34.97 -3.15
CA VAL A 13 -1.04 33.83 -3.54
C VAL A 13 -2.40 33.93 -2.88
N PRO A 14 -3.51 33.97 -3.64
CA PRO A 14 -4.85 33.88 -3.09
C PRO A 14 -5.05 32.57 -2.30
N THR A 15 -5.77 32.62 -1.20
CA THR A 15 -6.02 31.46 -0.33
C THR A 15 -6.72 30.30 -1.03
N ASN A 16 -7.50 30.57 -2.08
CA ASN A 16 -8.16 29.57 -2.93
C ASN A 16 -7.27 29.02 -4.07
N GLN A 17 -6.00 29.40 -4.12
CA GLN A 17 -4.98 28.90 -5.05
C GLN A 17 -3.86 28.22 -4.28
N CYS A 18 -3.21 27.22 -4.88
CA CYS A 18 -2.06 26.57 -4.27
C CYS A 18 -0.81 27.39 -4.54
N ILE A 19 0.14 27.37 -3.60
CA ILE A 19 1.44 28.04 -3.78
C ILE A 19 2.18 27.37 -4.93
N ASP A 20 2.16 26.03 -4.96
CA ASP A 20 2.52 25.25 -6.14
C ASP A 20 1.26 24.68 -6.79
N ILE A 21 0.94 25.12 -8.01
CA ILE A 21 -0.22 24.66 -8.77
C ILE A 21 -0.09 23.17 -9.16
N THR A 22 1.13 22.66 -9.24
CA THR A 22 1.43 21.28 -9.61
C THR A 22 1.52 20.36 -8.40
N CYS A 23 1.51 20.90 -7.17
CA CYS A 23 1.70 20.14 -5.94
C CYS A 23 2.92 19.21 -6.03
N SER A 24 4.08 19.76 -6.39
CA SER A 24 5.34 19.06 -6.66
C SER A 24 5.27 17.97 -7.73
N GLY A 25 4.23 18.00 -8.58
CA GLY A 25 3.92 16.91 -9.52
C GLY A 25 3.35 15.65 -8.85
N HIS A 26 3.00 15.73 -7.57
CA HIS A 26 2.61 14.61 -6.71
C HIS A 26 1.23 14.82 -6.09
N GLY A 27 0.40 15.67 -6.69
CA GLY A 27 -0.96 15.88 -6.24
C GLY A 27 -1.78 16.70 -7.20
N THR A 28 -2.98 17.07 -6.76
CA THR A 28 -3.88 17.98 -7.48
C THR A 28 -4.23 19.15 -6.59
N CYS A 29 -4.10 20.37 -7.11
CA CYS A 29 -4.55 21.56 -6.40
C CYS A 29 -6.08 21.66 -6.44
N ILE A 30 -6.73 21.66 -5.27
CA ILE A 30 -8.18 21.80 -5.12
C ILE A 30 -8.47 22.92 -4.12
N VAL A 31 -9.02 24.04 -4.60
CA VAL A 31 -9.44 25.21 -3.79
C VAL A 31 -8.33 25.69 -2.83
N GLY A 32 -7.11 25.73 -3.33
CA GLY A 32 -5.95 26.22 -2.59
C GLY A 32 -5.30 25.22 -1.64
N THR A 33 -5.74 23.97 -1.65
CA THR A 33 -5.08 22.88 -0.93
C THR A 33 -4.59 21.83 -1.92
N CYS A 34 -3.34 21.38 -1.75
CA CYS A 34 -2.84 20.25 -2.50
C CYS A 34 -3.39 18.94 -1.92
N ILE A 35 -4.08 18.17 -2.75
CA ILE A 35 -4.50 16.80 -2.43
C ILE A 35 -3.45 15.86 -3.01
N CYS A 36 -2.65 15.27 -2.12
CA CYS A 36 -1.51 14.45 -2.53
C CYS A 36 -1.92 13.09 -3.07
N ASN A 37 -1.15 12.63 -4.06
CA ASN A 37 -1.19 11.27 -4.55
C ASN A 37 -0.73 10.30 -3.44
N PRO A 38 -1.11 9.01 -3.51
CA PRO A 38 -0.56 7.99 -2.63
C PRO A 38 0.98 8.05 -2.60
N ALA A 39 1.55 7.77 -1.43
CA ALA A 39 2.98 7.87 -1.12
C ALA A 39 3.58 9.27 -0.95
N TYR A 40 2.80 10.34 -1.03
CA TYR A 40 3.27 11.71 -0.84
C TYR A 40 2.48 12.49 0.22
N LYS A 41 3.15 13.42 0.88
CA LYS A 41 2.59 14.33 1.90
C LYS A 41 3.30 15.69 1.87
N GLY A 42 2.89 16.57 2.78
CA GLY A 42 3.36 17.96 2.85
C GLY A 42 2.33 18.91 2.26
N ASP A 43 2.51 20.21 2.52
CA ASP A 43 1.57 21.24 2.07
C ASP A 43 1.50 21.35 0.54
N ASN A 44 2.57 20.93 -0.16
CA ASN A 44 2.67 20.89 -1.62
C ASN A 44 3.04 19.48 -2.12
N CYS A 45 2.80 18.42 -1.35
CA CYS A 45 3.10 17.02 -1.72
C CYS A 45 4.59 16.75 -2.05
N GLU A 46 5.49 17.52 -1.46
CA GLU A 46 6.93 17.49 -1.69
C GLU A 46 7.65 16.38 -0.91
N GLU A 47 7.00 15.83 0.12
CA GLU A 47 7.58 14.81 0.98
C GLU A 47 7.10 13.42 0.59
N VAL A 48 8.01 12.45 0.60
CA VAL A 48 7.66 11.04 0.51
C VAL A 48 7.10 10.57 1.85
N ASP A 49 5.94 9.92 1.83
CA ASP A 49 5.24 9.50 3.05
C ASP A 49 5.69 8.12 3.56
N CYS A 50 6.00 7.18 2.66
CA CYS A 50 6.50 5.84 3.01
C CYS A 50 8.02 5.74 2.92
N LEU A 51 8.59 4.80 3.69
CA LEU A 51 10.00 4.43 3.55
C LEU A 51 10.32 3.88 2.15
N ASP A 52 9.38 3.11 1.58
CA ASP A 52 9.39 2.64 0.19
C ASP A 52 8.06 3.04 -0.50
N PRO A 53 8.07 4.03 -1.41
CA PRO A 53 6.87 4.44 -2.15
C PRO A 53 6.27 3.32 -3.02
N THR A 54 7.10 2.37 -3.44
CA THR A 54 6.72 1.30 -4.35
C THR A 54 6.28 0.03 -3.61
N CYS A 55 6.51 -0.04 -2.29
CA CYS A 55 6.25 -1.23 -1.48
C CYS A 55 6.81 -2.49 -2.15
N SER A 56 8.12 -2.49 -2.43
CA SER A 56 8.85 -3.53 -3.17
C SER A 56 8.30 -3.82 -4.58
N GLY A 57 7.55 -2.89 -5.18
CA GLY A 57 6.78 -3.08 -6.41
C GLY A 57 5.59 -4.04 -6.26
N ARG A 58 5.21 -4.35 -5.02
CA ARG A 58 4.29 -5.45 -4.64
C ARG A 58 3.18 -4.99 -3.70
N GLY A 59 2.95 -3.68 -3.65
CA GLY A 59 1.85 -3.08 -2.91
C GLY A 59 1.64 -1.63 -3.31
N VAL A 60 0.81 -0.95 -2.53
CA VAL A 60 0.55 0.47 -2.64
C VAL A 60 0.81 1.12 -1.28
N CYS A 61 1.61 2.17 -1.26
CA CYS A 61 1.80 2.98 -0.06
C CYS A 61 0.59 3.89 0.15
N VAL A 62 0.00 3.83 1.34
CA VAL A 62 -1.09 4.71 1.76
C VAL A 62 -0.82 5.16 3.20
N ARG A 63 -0.70 6.48 3.41
CA ARG A 63 -0.54 7.08 4.75
C ARG A 63 0.65 6.51 5.56
N GLY A 64 1.79 6.33 4.91
CA GLY A 64 3.01 5.80 5.52
C GLY A 64 3.06 4.27 5.66
N GLU A 65 2.00 3.55 5.27
CA GLU A 65 1.93 2.09 5.35
C GLU A 65 1.81 1.43 3.97
N CYS A 66 2.52 0.32 3.79
CA CYS A 66 2.40 -0.49 2.57
C CYS A 66 1.26 -1.48 2.65
N HIS A 67 0.29 -1.34 1.75
CA HIS A 67 -0.78 -2.30 1.55
C HIS A 67 -0.38 -3.28 0.44
N CYS A 68 -0.01 -4.49 0.84
CA CYS A 68 0.53 -5.49 -0.07
C CYS A 68 -0.53 -6.12 -0.98
N TYR A 69 -0.12 -6.39 -2.22
CA TYR A 69 -0.90 -7.22 -3.14
C TYR A 69 -1.00 -8.66 -2.61
N VAL A 70 -1.96 -9.42 -3.13
CA VAL A 70 -2.17 -10.83 -2.75
C VAL A 70 -0.88 -11.63 -2.93
N GLY A 71 -0.58 -12.47 -1.93
CA GLY A 71 0.66 -13.28 -1.89
C GLY A 71 1.88 -12.55 -1.33
N TRP A 72 1.76 -11.28 -0.92
CA TRP A 72 2.85 -10.49 -0.34
C TRP A 72 2.53 -10.02 1.09
N GLY A 73 3.58 -9.82 1.87
CA GLY A 73 3.55 -9.36 3.25
C GLY A 73 4.89 -8.77 3.67
N GLY A 74 5.02 -8.43 4.95
CA GLY A 74 6.11 -7.58 5.43
C GLY A 74 5.72 -6.10 5.39
N SER A 75 6.49 -5.25 6.07
CA SER A 75 6.17 -3.82 6.22
C SER A 75 6.38 -3.02 4.93
N GLY A 76 7.13 -3.56 3.97
CA GLY A 76 7.33 -3.02 2.63
C GLY A 76 6.94 -4.00 1.52
N CYS A 77 6.13 -5.02 1.83
CA CYS A 77 5.71 -6.07 0.89
C CYS A 77 6.87 -6.87 0.26
N GLU A 78 7.99 -6.94 0.98
CA GLU A 78 9.23 -7.60 0.59
C GLU A 78 9.18 -9.12 0.76
N SER A 79 8.28 -9.60 1.63
CA SER A 79 8.15 -11.01 1.96
C SER A 79 7.02 -11.64 1.17
N THR A 80 7.22 -12.87 0.70
CA THR A 80 6.09 -13.68 0.24
C THR A 80 5.21 -13.97 1.45
N ARG A 81 3.95 -13.57 1.41
CA ARG A 81 2.97 -14.23 2.27
C ARG A 81 2.84 -15.63 1.70
N ALA A 82 2.78 -16.64 2.57
CA ALA A 82 2.40 -17.96 2.13
C ALA A 82 1.00 -17.80 1.47
N SER A 83 1.00 -17.71 0.14
CA SER A 83 -0.19 -17.88 -0.66
C SER A 83 -0.59 -19.31 -0.37
N CYS A 84 -1.84 -19.54 0.01
CA CYS A 84 -2.32 -20.91 0.08
C CYS A 84 -2.03 -21.54 -1.28
N MET A 85 -1.02 -22.41 -1.35
CA MET A 85 -0.62 -23.07 -2.59
C MET A 85 -1.85 -23.83 -3.06
N ASP A 86 -2.44 -23.33 -4.14
CA ASP A 86 -3.65 -23.84 -4.78
C ASP A 86 -4.83 -24.17 -3.83
N GLN A 87 -5.04 -23.35 -2.78
CA GLN A 87 -6.09 -23.61 -1.77
C GLN A 87 -5.94 -24.99 -1.10
N CYS A 88 -4.71 -25.43 -0.84
CA CYS A 88 -4.40 -26.79 -0.35
C CYS A 88 -4.96 -27.86 -1.30
N SER A 89 -4.86 -27.62 -2.61
CA SER A 89 -5.43 -28.46 -3.67
C SER A 89 -6.93 -28.75 -3.51
N GLY A 90 -7.65 -27.95 -2.72
CA GLY A 90 -9.05 -28.20 -2.33
C GLY A 90 -9.24 -29.33 -1.31
N HIS A 91 -8.17 -29.83 -0.70
CA HIS A 91 -8.16 -30.98 0.23
C HIS A 91 -7.54 -30.62 1.59
N GLY A 92 -7.74 -29.38 2.03
CA GLY A 92 -7.26 -28.94 3.33
C GLY A 92 -7.58 -27.49 3.64
N ALA A 93 -7.25 -27.09 4.85
CA ALA A 93 -7.37 -25.72 5.32
C ALA A 93 -5.99 -25.06 5.43
N PHE A 94 -5.86 -23.84 4.93
CA PHE A 94 -4.64 -23.05 5.07
C PHE A 94 -4.52 -22.50 6.48
N LEU A 95 -3.41 -22.81 7.16
CA LEU A 95 -3.08 -22.26 8.47
C LEU A 95 -2.27 -20.98 8.28
N THR A 96 -2.91 -19.82 8.45
CA THR A 96 -2.27 -18.51 8.28
C THR A 96 -1.12 -18.26 9.25
N ASP A 97 -1.17 -18.89 10.44
CA ASP A 97 -0.18 -18.70 11.50
C ASP A 97 1.14 -19.42 11.19
N THR A 98 1.08 -20.56 10.49
CA THR A 98 2.26 -21.36 10.13
C THR A 98 2.62 -21.26 8.65
N GLY A 99 1.72 -20.75 7.81
CA GLY A 99 1.89 -20.69 6.35
C GLY A 99 1.82 -22.07 5.68
N THR A 100 1.17 -23.05 6.29
CA THR A 100 1.11 -24.44 5.81
C THR A 100 -0.32 -24.92 5.64
N CYS A 101 -0.53 -25.93 4.79
CA CYS A 101 -1.82 -26.61 4.69
C CYS A 101 -2.00 -27.68 5.78
N SER A 102 -3.16 -27.67 6.44
CA SER A 102 -3.67 -28.80 7.21
C SER A 102 -4.56 -29.64 6.32
N CYS A 103 -4.10 -30.83 5.94
CA CYS A 103 -4.82 -31.67 4.98
C CYS A 103 -6.02 -32.40 5.58
N ASP A 104 -7.04 -32.60 4.75
CA ASP A 104 -8.18 -33.47 5.02
C ASP A 104 -7.73 -34.94 5.09
N PRO A 105 -8.54 -35.83 5.70
CA PRO A 105 -8.22 -37.25 5.76
C PRO A 105 -7.95 -37.86 4.37
N ASN A 106 -6.91 -38.70 4.30
CA ASN A 106 -6.38 -39.32 3.07
C ASN A 106 -5.68 -38.36 2.10
N TRP A 107 -5.40 -37.12 2.49
CA TRP A 107 -4.58 -36.20 1.71
C TRP A 107 -3.32 -35.82 2.48
N THR A 108 -2.21 -35.69 1.76
CA THR A 108 -0.90 -35.36 2.32
C THR A 108 -0.10 -34.49 1.36
N GLY A 109 1.06 -34.02 1.80
CA GLY A 109 1.91 -33.10 1.06
C GLY A 109 1.79 -31.66 1.56
N HIS A 110 2.69 -30.79 1.09
CA HIS A 110 2.73 -29.38 1.52
C HIS A 110 1.47 -28.59 1.12
N ASP A 111 0.83 -29.03 0.04
CA ASP A 111 -0.35 -28.44 -0.59
C ASP A 111 -1.53 -29.44 -0.66
N CYS A 112 -1.48 -30.55 0.07
CA CYS A 112 -2.52 -31.60 0.07
C CYS A 112 -2.88 -32.18 -1.31
N SER A 113 -1.94 -32.16 -2.26
CA SER A 113 -2.12 -32.72 -3.60
C SER A 113 -2.00 -34.25 -3.67
N THR A 114 -1.45 -34.89 -2.62
CA THR A 114 -1.14 -36.32 -2.65
C THR A 114 -2.20 -37.14 -1.93
N GLY A 115 -3.08 -37.79 -2.69
CA GLY A 115 -4.07 -38.74 -2.19
C GLY A 115 -3.41 -40.04 -1.71
N GLN A 116 -3.65 -40.40 -0.46
CA GLN A 116 -3.24 -41.67 0.12
C GLN A 116 -4.33 -42.70 -0.20
N TRP A 117 -4.16 -43.39 -1.32
CA TRP A 117 -4.99 -44.55 -1.66
C TRP A 117 -4.77 -45.65 -0.61
N LEU A 118 -5.79 -45.92 0.20
CA LEU A 118 -5.89 -47.15 1.00
C LEU A 118 -6.48 -48.28 0.15
#